data_AF-A0A849QMQ5-F1
#
_entry.id   AF-A0A849QMQ5-F1
#
_cell.length_a   1.000
_cell.length_b   1.000
_cell.length_c   1.000
_cell.angle_alpha   90.00
_cell.angle_beta   90.00
_cell.angle_gamma   90.00
#
_symmetry.space_group_name_H-M   'P 1'
#
loop_
_entity.id
_entity.type
_entity.pdbx_description
1 polymer ?
#
loop_
_entity_poly.entity_id
_entity_poly.type
_entity_poly.pdbx_seq_one_letter_code
_entity_poly.pdbx_strand_id
1 'polypeptide(L)' 'ITSERKFIVFDSLTTLLAYNSEDAVFKFIHYVTGRMRMVGADGVFITLDQKSDLEFQSRVSMFCDRIINIDDDMQKME' A
#
# COMPACT_ATOMS: atom_id res chain seq x y z
N ILE A 1 -14.59 2.83 -16.86
CA ILE A 1 -13.76 1.64 -16.53
C ILE A 1 -14.56 0.42 -16.99
N THR A 2 -14.15 -0.20 -18.10
CA THR A 2 -14.89 -1.26 -18.82
C THR A 2 -14.26 -2.66 -18.69
N SER A 3 -13.20 -2.80 -17.87
CA SER A 3 -12.58 -4.09 -17.57
C SER A 3 -13.50 -4.95 -16.69
N GLU A 4 -13.61 -6.25 -16.99
CA GLU A 4 -14.36 -7.20 -16.16
C GLU A 4 -13.77 -7.34 -14.74
N ARG A 5 -12.44 -7.17 -14.60
CA ARG A 5 -11.78 -7.04 -13.29
C ARG A 5 -11.35 -5.61 -13.04
N LYS A 6 -11.91 -5.01 -11.97
CA LYS A 6 -11.52 -3.69 -11.49
C LYS A 6 -10.21 -3.85 -10.71
N PHE A 7 -9.19 -3.09 -11.08
CA PHE A 7 -7.90 -3.11 -10.41
C PHE A 7 -7.48 -1.68 -10.07
N ILE A 8 -6.99 -1.44 -8.86
CA ILE A 8 -6.51 -0.13 -8.42
C ILE A 8 -5.03 -0.22 -8.05
N VAL A 9 -4.21 0.68 -8.61
CA VAL A 9 -2.81 0.85 -8.24
C VAL A 9 -2.68 2.16 -7.46
N PHE A 10 -2.08 2.10 -6.28
CA PHE A 10 -1.68 3.27 -5.51
C PHE A 10 -0.16 3.36 -5.46
N ASP A 11 0.40 4.37 -6.13
CA ASP A 11 1.83 4.62 -6.19
C ASP A 11 2.13 6.10 -5.87
N SER A 12 2.77 6.47 -4.76
CA SER A 12 3.12 5.63 -3.60
C SER A 12 2.41 6.13 -2.34
N LEU A 13 2.15 5.23 -1.38
CA LEU A 13 1.63 5.64 -0.08
C LEU A 13 2.62 6.51 0.68
N THR A 14 3.93 6.35 0.45
CA THR A 14 4.98 7.20 1.03
C THR A 14 4.81 8.64 0.60
N THR A 15 4.50 8.89 -0.68
CA THR A 15 4.19 10.24 -1.17
C THR A 15 2.92 10.77 -0.52
N LEU A 16 1.87 9.96 -0.39
CA LEU A 16 0.64 10.39 0.27
C LEU A 16 0.87 10.77 1.74
N LEU A 17 1.74 10.02 2.43
CA LEU A 17 2.16 10.26 3.80
C LEU A 17 3.00 11.55 3.94
N ALA A 18 3.86 11.86 2.97
CA ALA A 18 4.68 13.08 3.02
C ALA A 18 3.85 14.39 3.06
N TYR A 19 2.60 14.37 2.59
CA TYR A 19 1.73 15.55 2.53
C TYR A 19 0.58 15.53 3.54
N ASN A 20 0.43 14.46 4.32
CA ASN A 20 -0.73 14.27 5.20
C ASN A 20 -0.30 13.65 6.54
N SER A 21 -1.14 13.78 7.56
CA SER A 21 -0.90 13.03 8.80
C SER A 21 -1.11 11.53 8.59
N GLU A 22 -0.36 10.69 9.33
CA GLU A 22 -0.55 9.23 9.34
C GLU A 22 -2.01 8.85 9.54
N ASP A 23 -2.68 9.46 10.51
CA ASP A 23 -4.09 9.21 10.84
C ASP A 23 -5.03 9.46 9.66
N ALA A 24 -4.77 10.50 8.85
CA ALA A 24 -5.56 10.79 7.66
C ALA A 24 -5.33 9.70 6.59
N VAL A 25 -4.07 9.31 6.38
CA VAL A 25 -3.72 8.25 5.42
C VAL A 25 -4.30 6.90 5.85
N PHE A 26 -4.28 6.57 7.14
CA PHE A 26 -4.90 5.35 7.67
C PHE A 26 -6.39 5.29 7.42
N LYS A 27 -7.12 6.37 7.74
CA LYS A 27 -8.56 6.45 7.48
C LYS A 27 -8.87 6.33 6.00
N PHE A 28 -8.03 6.93 5.15
CA PHE A 28 -8.15 6.85 3.71
C PHE A 28 -7.96 5.41 3.20
N ILE A 29 -6.88 4.73 3.58
CA ILE A 29 -6.61 3.34 3.18
C ILE A 29 -7.71 2.41 3.70
N HIS A 30 -8.15 2.58 4.94
CA HIS A 30 -9.26 1.81 5.51
C HIS A 30 -10.55 1.99 4.70
N TYR A 31 -10.90 3.23 4.37
CA TYR A 31 -12.08 3.53 3.55
C TYR A 31 -11.96 2.91 2.15
N VAL A 32 -10.84 3.15 1.46
CA VAL A 32 -10.62 2.68 0.08
C VAL A 32 -10.63 1.15 0.01
N THR A 33 -9.92 0.46 0.89
CA THR A 33 -9.91 -1.01 0.92
C THR A 33 -11.30 -1.58 1.22
N GLY A 34 -12.09 -0.93 2.08
CA GLY A 34 -13.49 -1.26 2.29
C GLY A 34 -14.32 -1.14 1.01
N ARG A 35 -14.16 -0.03 0.26
CA ARG A 35 -14.84 0.18 -1.02
C ARG A 35 -14.42 -0.82 -2.08
N MET A 36 -13.13 -1.16 -2.16
CA MET A 36 -12.60 -2.17 -3.07
C MET A 36 -13.27 -3.53 -2.86
N ARG A 37 -13.37 -3.97 -1.60
CA ARG A 37 -14.07 -5.22 -1.22
C ARG A 37 -15.53 -5.20 -1.64
N MET A 38 -16.25 -4.09 -1.44
CA MET A 38 -17.67 -3.97 -1.82
C MET A 38 -17.90 -4.09 -3.33
N VAL A 39 -16.97 -3.62 -4.17
CA VAL A 39 -17.15 -3.57 -5.63
C VAL A 39 -16.43 -4.70 -6.37
N GLY A 40 -15.80 -5.63 -5.63
CA GLY A 40 -15.00 -6.72 -6.18
C GLY A 40 -13.77 -6.24 -6.93
N ALA A 41 -13.09 -5.21 -6.42
CA ALA A 41 -11.86 -4.70 -7.01
C ALA A 41 -10.62 -5.26 -6.31
N ASP A 42 -9.66 -5.73 -7.10
CA ASP A 42 -8.30 -6.03 -6.65
C ASP A 42 -7.46 -4.75 -6.62
N GLY A 43 -6.29 -4.79 -5.99
CA GLY A 43 -5.35 -3.68 -6.09
C GLY A 43 -4.03 -3.90 -5.36
N VAL A 44 -3.15 -2.91 -5.51
CA VAL A 44 -1.83 -2.88 -4.89
C VAL A 44 -1.54 -1.50 -4.31
N PHE A 45 -0.93 -1.48 -3.13
CA PHE A 45 -0.33 -0.31 -2.53
C PHE A 45 1.18 -0.42 -2.63
N ILE A 46 1.84 0.60 -3.18
CA ILE A 46 3.29 0.67 -3.30
C ILE A 46 3.81 1.62 -2.23
N THR A 47 4.81 1.18 -1.48
CA THR A 47 5.48 1.97 -0.45
C THR A 47 6.98 1.91 -0.69
N LEU A 48 7.69 3.02 -0.48
CA LEU A 48 9.14 2.99 -0.43
C LEU A 48 9.58 2.43 0.93
N ASP A 49 10.58 1.56 0.91
CA ASP A 49 11.17 1.04 2.13
C ASP A 49 12.07 2.11 2.77
N GLN A 50 11.48 2.87 3.70
CA GLN A 50 12.19 3.85 4.52
C GLN A 50 12.05 3.47 5.98
N LYS A 51 13.17 3.45 6.71
CA LYS A 51 13.18 3.09 8.14
C LYS A 51 12.28 3.96 9.02
N SER A 52 12.02 5.20 8.61
CA SER A 52 11.10 6.12 9.31
C SER A 52 9.64 5.64 9.29
N ASP A 53 9.28 4.78 8.33
CA ASP A 53 7.89 4.47 8.02
C ASP A 53 7.50 3.06 8.47
N LEU A 54 8.36 2.35 9.20
CA LEU A 54 8.13 0.94 9.58
C LEU A 54 6.83 0.75 10.39
N GLU A 55 6.50 1.69 11.28
CA GLU A 55 5.25 1.63 12.04
C GLU A 55 4.03 1.84 11.13
N PHE A 56 4.12 2.81 10.21
CA PHE A 56 3.10 3.06 9.21
C PHE A 56 2.89 1.84 8.30
N GLN A 57 3.96 1.29 7.74
CA GLN A 57 3.93 0.10 6.90
C GLN A 57 3.31 -1.10 7.64
N SER A 58 3.71 -1.33 8.90
CA SER A 58 3.15 -2.39 9.75
C SER A 58 1.63 -2.25 9.89
N ARG A 59 1.15 -1.06 10.23
CA ARG A 59 -0.29 -0.79 10.36
C ARG A 59 -1.03 -0.87 9.01
N VAL A 60 -0.44 -0.40 7.91
CA VAL A 60 -1.07 -0.47 6.57
C VAL A 60 -1.19 -1.91 6.11
N SER A 61 -0.20 -2.74 6.43
CA SER A 61 -0.17 -4.14 6.05
C SER A 61 -1.37 -4.94 6.57
N MET A 62 -1.97 -4.53 7.69
CA MET A 62 -3.19 -5.13 8.25
C MET A 62 -4.41 -5.00 7.33
N PHE A 63 -4.40 -4.07 6.37
CA PHE A 63 -5.48 -3.93 5.38
C PHE A 63 -5.23 -4.74 4.10
N CYS A 64 -4.02 -5.26 3.92
CA CYS A 64 -3.58 -5.98 2.74
C CYS A 64 -3.74 -7.49 2.93
N ASP A 65 -4.12 -8.20 1.86
CA ASP A 65 -4.21 -9.66 1.89
C ASP A 65 -2.81 -10.32 1.76
N ARG A 66 -1.86 -9.62 1.14
CA ARG A 66 -0.46 -10.06 0.95
C ARG A 66 0.48 -8.87 0.99
N ILE A 67 1.72 -9.12 1.43
CA ILE A 67 2.83 -8.17 1.42
C ILE A 67 3.91 -8.75 0.53
N ILE A 68 4.48 -7.94 -0.36
CA ILE A 68 5.59 -8.31 -1.23
C ILE A 68 6.70 -7.29 -0.99
N ASN A 69 7.83 -7.75 -0.44
CA ASN A 69 9.03 -6.94 -0.33
C ASN A 69 9.87 -7.15 -1.59
N ILE A 70 10.30 -6.04 -2.19
CA ILE A 70 11.18 -6.06 -3.35
C ILE A 70 12.58 -5.71 -2.82
N ASP A 71 13.31 -6.74 -2.43
CA ASP A 71 14.72 -6.62 -2.07
C ASP A 71 15.56 -6.84 -3.34
N ASP A 72 16.57 -5.99 -3.57
CA ASP A 72 17.60 -6.27 -4.57
C ASP A 72 18.48 -7.41 -4.02
N ASP A 73 18.29 -8.64 -4.50
CA ASP A 73 19.17 -9.79 -4.28
C ASP A 73 20.55 -9.59 -4.99
N MET A 74 21.19 -8.44 -4.81
CA MET A 74 22.50 -8.08 -5.40
C MET A 74 23.59 -7.73 -4.36
N GLN A 75 23.43 -8.13 -3.09
CA GLN A 75 24.49 -7.96 -2.06
C GLN A 75 24.87 -9.22 -1.26
N LYS A 76 24.69 -10.43 -1.81
CA LYS A 76 25.28 -11.67 -1.24
C LYS A 76 26.38 -12.24 -2.13
N MET A 77 27.40 -11.43 -2.39
CA MET A 77 28.70 -11.88 -2.91
C MET A 77 29.81 -11.02 -2.27
N GLU A 78 30.04 -11.24 -0.97
CA GLU A 78 31.30 -10.93 -0.30
C GLU A 78 31.83 -12.20 0.36
#